data_AF-A0A453BD82-F1
#
_entry.id   AF-A0A453BD82-F1
#
_cell.length_a   1.000
_cell.length_b   1.000
_cell.length_c   1.000
_cell.angle_alpha   90.00
_cell.angle_beta   90.00
_cell.angle_gamma   90.00
#
_symmetry.space_group_name_H-M   'P 1'
#
loop_
_entity.id
_entity.type
_entity.pdbx_description
1 polymer ?
#
loop_
_entity_poly.entity_id
_entity_poly.type
_entity_poly.pdbx_seq_one_letter_code
_entity_poly.pdbx_strand_id
1 'polypeptide(L)'
;MDGRILLGKVDCTEEVELCKRHHIQGYPSIRIFHKGSDMKENQGHHDHDSYYGERDTESLVAAMETYVANIPKEAHVLALEDKSNRTVDPAKRPAPMTGGCRIEGFVRVKKVPGSVVISARSGSHSFDPSQINVSHYVTTFSFGKRLSSKMFNELKRLFPYVGGHHDRLAGQSYIVKHGDVNANVTIEHYLQIVKTELVTLRYAKELKVLEEYEYTAHSSLVHSFYVPVVKFHFEPSPMQVLVTELPKSFSHFITNVCAIIGGVFTVAGILDSILHNTLRLVKKVELGKDI
;
A
#
# COMPACT_ATOMS: atom_id res chain seq x y z
N MET A 1 -17.93 4.82 -37.99
CA MET A 1 -17.17 6.05 -37.68
C MET A 1 -15.81 5.65 -37.17
N ASP A 2 -14.74 6.26 -37.67
CA ASP A 2 -13.35 5.81 -37.52
C ASP A 2 -12.76 5.99 -36.10
N GLY A 3 -13.57 6.38 -35.10
CA GLY A 3 -13.22 6.45 -33.67
C GLY A 3 -12.12 7.45 -33.29
N ARG A 4 -11.43 8.05 -34.26
CA ARG A 4 -10.31 8.97 -34.08
C ARG A 4 -10.73 10.39 -33.71
N ILE A 5 -11.97 10.77 -34.02
CA ILE A 5 -12.54 12.09 -33.71
C ILE A 5 -13.68 11.90 -32.71
N LEU A 6 -13.60 12.59 -31.58
CA LEU A 6 -14.68 12.68 -30.60
C LEU A 6 -15.39 14.02 -30.80
N LEU A 7 -16.72 13.97 -30.88
CA LEU A 7 -17.56 15.15 -31.04
C LEU A 7 -18.39 15.35 -29.77
N GLY A 8 -18.39 16.57 -29.25
CA GLY A 8 -19.22 16.98 -28.12
C GLY A 8 -19.97 18.27 -28.42
N LYS A 9 -21.14 18.42 -27.82
CA LYS A 9 -21.91 19.68 -27.80
C LYS A 9 -21.89 20.23 -26.38
N VAL A 10 -21.60 21.52 -26.25
CA VAL A 10 -21.72 22.25 -24.98
C VAL A 10 -22.83 23.27 -25.14
N ASP A 11 -23.77 23.29 -24.20
CA ASP A 11 -24.79 24.33 -24.13
C ASP A 11 -24.27 25.48 -23.24
N CYS A 12 -23.88 26.59 -23.87
CA CYS A 12 -23.36 27.74 -23.13
C CYS A 12 -24.42 28.52 -22.35
N THR A 13 -25.71 28.17 -22.49
CA THR A 13 -26.78 28.72 -21.63
C THR A 13 -26.84 28.02 -20.28
N GLU A 14 -26.47 26.73 -20.23
CA GLU A 14 -26.36 25.94 -19.00
C GLU A 14 -24.95 26.04 -18.40
N GLU A 15 -23.91 25.96 -19.22
CA GLU A 15 -22.50 25.89 -18.81
C GLU A 15 -21.74 27.21 -19.04
N VAL A 16 -22.24 28.30 -18.44
CA VAL A 16 -21.74 29.68 -18.65
C VAL A 16 -20.26 29.83 -18.27
N GLU A 17 -19.83 29.27 -17.14
CA GLU A 17 -18.44 29.38 -16.66
C GLU A 17 -17.45 28.66 -17.58
N LEU A 18 -17.85 27.54 -18.15
CA LEU A 18 -17.03 26.78 -19.10
C LEU A 18 -16.81 27.60 -20.37
N CYS A 19 -17.88 28.13 -20.95
CA CYS A 19 -17.79 28.93 -22.18
C CYS A 19 -17.02 30.25 -21.96
N LYS A 20 -17.11 30.85 -20.77
CA LYS A 20 -16.32 32.02 -20.39
C LYS A 20 -14.82 31.70 -20.27
N ARG A 21 -14.45 30.58 -19.63
CA ARG A 21 -13.05 30.14 -19.53
C ARG A 21 -12.42 29.85 -20.89
N HIS A 22 -13.19 29.31 -21.82
CA HIS A 22 -12.76 29.06 -23.20
C HIS A 22 -12.98 30.26 -24.15
N HIS A 23 -13.25 31.45 -23.60
CA HIS A 23 -13.36 32.72 -24.35
C HIS A 23 -14.31 32.64 -25.56
N ILE A 24 -15.48 31.99 -25.41
CA ILE A 24 -16.47 31.93 -26.48
C ILE A 24 -17.22 33.27 -26.57
N GLN A 25 -16.98 34.02 -27.65
CA GLN A 25 -17.54 35.36 -27.87
C GLN A 25 -18.79 35.36 -28.76
N GLY A 26 -19.15 34.23 -29.38
CA GLY A 26 -20.29 34.13 -30.27
C GLY A 26 -20.69 32.69 -30.57
N TYR A 27 -21.95 32.47 -30.93
CA TYR A 27 -22.51 31.15 -31.20
C TYR A 27 -22.93 31.02 -32.68
N PRO A 28 -22.76 29.84 -33.30
CA PRO A 28 -22.04 28.66 -32.78
C PRO A 28 -20.52 28.78 -32.97
N SER A 29 -19.74 28.34 -31.98
CA SER A 29 -18.28 28.25 -32.05
C SER A 29 -17.83 26.79 -32.03
N ILE A 30 -16.91 26.41 -32.93
CA ILE A 30 -16.34 25.06 -33.01
C ILE A 30 -14.89 25.12 -32.54
N ARG A 31 -14.59 24.43 -31.43
CA ARG A 31 -13.24 24.31 -30.86
C ARG A 31 -12.69 22.92 -31.16
N ILE A 32 -11.42 22.86 -31.51
CA ILE A 32 -10.68 21.63 -31.79
C ILE A 32 -9.72 21.40 -30.63
N PHE A 33 -9.75 20.19 -30.07
CA PHE A 33 -8.88 19.79 -28.97
C PHE A 33 -7.95 18.67 -29.43
N HIS A 34 -6.64 18.89 -29.31
CA HIS A 34 -5.62 17.96 -29.76
C HIS A 34 -5.02 17.20 -28.57
N LYS A 35 -5.01 15.86 -28.66
CA LYS A 35 -4.52 14.98 -27.60
C LYS A 35 -3.02 15.21 -27.34
N GLY A 36 -2.70 15.83 -26.20
CA GLY A 36 -1.33 16.01 -25.70
C GLY A 36 -0.69 17.38 -25.97
N SER A 37 -1.24 18.19 -26.88
CA SER A 37 -0.75 19.57 -27.12
C SER A 37 -1.47 20.61 -26.26
N ASP A 38 -2.75 20.38 -25.93
CA ASP A 38 -3.56 21.33 -25.15
C ASP A 38 -3.18 21.38 -23.65
N MET A 39 -2.24 20.53 -23.22
CA MET A 39 -1.74 20.45 -21.84
C MET A 39 -0.42 21.19 -21.61
N LYS A 40 0.15 21.87 -22.62
CA LYS A 40 1.32 22.73 -22.39
C LYS A 40 0.88 24.07 -21.80
N GLU A 41 0.75 24.08 -20.47
CA GLU A 41 0.68 25.29 -19.66
C GLU A 41 2.04 25.98 -19.65
N ASN A 42 2.33 26.77 -20.69
CA ASN A 42 3.31 27.83 -20.58
C ASN A 42 2.53 29.15 -20.58
N GLN A 43 2.56 29.85 -19.43
CA GLN A 43 2.09 31.23 -19.28
C GLN A 43 0.57 31.46 -19.32
N GLY A 44 -0.24 30.50 -18.87
CA GLY A 44 -1.65 30.75 -18.49
C GLY A 44 -2.62 31.07 -19.65
N HIS A 45 -2.21 30.88 -20.90
CA HIS A 45 -3.10 30.96 -22.07
C HIS A 45 -3.36 29.55 -22.60
N HIS A 46 -4.62 29.11 -22.53
CA HIS A 46 -5.06 27.91 -23.24
C HIS A 46 -5.29 28.29 -24.70
N ASP A 47 -4.30 28.03 -25.56
CA ASP A 47 -4.48 28.13 -27.00
C ASP A 47 -5.27 26.91 -27.48
N HIS A 48 -6.54 27.14 -27.83
CA HIS A 48 -7.37 26.14 -28.50
C HIS A 48 -7.57 26.56 -29.94
N ASP A 49 -7.32 25.64 -30.86
CA ASP A 49 -7.61 25.86 -32.27
C ASP A 49 -9.13 26.00 -32.48
N SER A 50 -9.52 27.01 -33.25
CA SER A 50 -10.92 27.25 -33.61
C SER A 50 -11.10 27.00 -35.10
N TYR A 51 -12.20 26.36 -35.47
CA TYR A 51 -12.56 26.21 -36.87
C TYR A 51 -13.28 27.45 -37.38
N TYR A 52 -12.71 28.10 -38.40
CA TYR A 52 -13.26 29.30 -39.05
C TYR A 52 -13.71 29.07 -40.49
N GLY A 53 -13.66 27.84 -40.99
CA GLY A 53 -14.05 27.51 -42.36
C GLY A 53 -15.57 27.51 -42.57
N GLU A 54 -15.97 27.11 -43.77
CA GLU A 54 -17.38 26.99 -44.13
C GLU A 54 -18.08 25.92 -43.28
N ARG A 55 -19.36 26.15 -42.98
CA ARG A 55 -20.15 25.34 -42.03
C ARG A 55 -21.05 24.32 -42.72
N ASP A 56 -20.74 23.98 -43.95
CA ASP A 56 -21.36 22.87 -44.67
C ASP A 56 -20.74 21.53 -44.26
N THR A 57 -21.49 20.45 -44.45
CA THR A 57 -21.08 19.13 -43.98
C THR A 57 -19.85 18.62 -44.73
N GLU A 58 -19.68 18.97 -45.99
CA GLU A 58 -18.60 18.45 -46.84
C GLU A 58 -17.26 19.11 -46.47
N SER A 59 -17.23 20.45 -46.34
CA SER A 59 -16.07 21.22 -45.89
C SER A 59 -15.64 20.85 -44.46
N LEU A 60 -16.61 20.65 -43.55
CA LEU A 60 -16.31 20.24 -42.18
C LEU A 60 -15.66 18.85 -42.13
N VAL A 61 -16.19 17.89 -42.89
CA VAL A 61 -15.61 16.54 -42.94
C VAL A 61 -14.22 16.58 -43.58
N ALA A 62 -14.03 17.32 -44.67
CA ALA A 62 -12.73 17.47 -45.32
C ALA A 62 -11.68 18.12 -44.41
N ALA A 63 -12.06 19.15 -43.65
CA ALA A 63 -11.19 19.77 -42.67
C ALA A 63 -10.78 18.79 -41.57
N MET A 64 -11.74 18.05 -41.01
CA MET A 64 -11.47 17.07 -39.94
C MET A 64 -10.61 15.88 -40.42
N GLU A 65 -10.81 15.40 -41.64
CA GLU A 65 -9.94 14.40 -42.28
C GLU A 65 -8.50 14.92 -42.39
N THR A 66 -8.33 16.19 -42.74
CA THR A 66 -7.01 16.85 -42.83
C THR A 66 -6.32 16.93 -41.48
N TYR A 67 -7.05 17.30 -40.41
CA TYR A 67 -6.50 17.34 -39.05
C TYR A 67 -6.05 15.96 -38.55
N VAL A 68 -6.70 14.88 -39.01
CA VAL A 68 -6.39 13.51 -38.60
C VAL A 68 -5.34 12.84 -39.51
N ALA A 69 -5.07 13.39 -40.70
CA ALA A 69 -4.16 12.81 -41.68
C ALA A 69 -2.73 12.60 -41.15
N ASN A 70 -2.26 13.49 -40.28
CA ASN A 70 -0.91 13.42 -39.68
C ASN A 70 -0.86 12.66 -38.35
N ILE A 71 -2.01 12.20 -37.84
CA ILE A 71 -2.06 11.42 -36.61
C ILE A 71 -1.90 9.94 -37.01
N PRO A 72 -0.79 9.28 -36.66
CA PRO A 72 -0.63 7.86 -36.95
C PRO A 72 -1.83 7.10 -36.38
N LYS A 73 -2.37 6.14 -37.15
CA LYS A 73 -3.33 5.15 -36.65
C LYS A 73 -2.60 4.26 -35.64
N GLU A 74 -2.32 4.80 -34.46
CA GLU A 74 -1.87 4.01 -33.33
C GLU A 74 -3.05 3.10 -32.98
N ALA A 75 -2.94 1.83 -33.40
CA ALA A 75 -3.65 0.77 -32.73
C ALA A 75 -3.40 0.98 -31.24
N HIS A 76 -4.48 1.09 -30.46
CA HIS A 76 -4.41 1.21 -29.01
C HIS A 76 -3.42 0.17 -28.46
N VAL A 77 -2.18 0.57 -28.19
CA VAL A 77 -1.26 -0.23 -27.41
C VAL A 77 -1.77 -0.11 -25.98
N LEU A 78 -2.69 -0.99 -25.64
CA LEU A 78 -3.06 -1.29 -24.28
C LEU A 78 -1.74 -1.57 -23.53
N ALA A 79 -1.55 -0.92 -22.38
CA ALA A 79 -0.32 -0.98 -21.59
C ALA A 79 -0.04 -2.37 -20.93
N LEU A 80 -0.42 -3.47 -21.59
CA LEU A 80 -0.36 -4.84 -21.07
C LEU A 80 0.29 -5.86 -22.02
N GLU A 81 0.84 -5.48 -23.17
CA GLU A 81 1.60 -6.43 -23.98
C GLU A 81 3.03 -6.58 -23.43
N ASP A 82 3.18 -7.60 -22.59
CA ASP A 82 4.45 -8.21 -22.22
C ASP A 82 5.24 -8.57 -23.50
N LYS A 83 6.48 -8.08 -23.59
CA LYS A 83 7.42 -8.36 -24.69
C LYS A 83 7.96 -9.80 -24.58
N SER A 84 7.10 -10.80 -24.58
CA SER A 84 7.51 -12.19 -24.73
C SER A 84 7.01 -12.74 -26.06
N ASN A 85 7.94 -12.82 -27.03
CA ASN A 85 7.77 -13.52 -28.30
C ASN A 85 7.49 -15.02 -28.04
N ARG A 86 6.24 -15.37 -27.75
CA ARG A 86 5.73 -16.73 -27.87
C ARG A 86 4.44 -16.66 -28.67
N THR A 87 4.47 -17.29 -29.84
CA THR A 87 3.32 -17.60 -30.68
C THR A 87 2.26 -18.30 -29.85
N VAL A 88 1.23 -17.57 -29.42
CA VAL A 88 0.02 -18.13 -28.81
C VAL A 88 -1.18 -17.49 -29.50
N ASP A 89 -2.09 -18.34 -29.95
CA ASP A 89 -3.26 -18.05 -30.77
C ASP A 89 -4.06 -16.80 -30.36
N PRO A 90 -4.65 -16.06 -31.32
CA PRO A 90 -5.47 -14.87 -31.09
C PRO A 90 -6.89 -15.25 -30.65
N ALA A 91 -7.02 -16.25 -29.78
CA ALA A 91 -8.26 -16.46 -29.04
C ALA A 91 -8.33 -15.34 -28.01
N LYS A 92 -9.06 -14.27 -28.36
CA LYS A 92 -9.54 -13.22 -27.45
C LYS A 92 -9.89 -13.90 -26.12
N ARG A 93 -9.04 -13.72 -25.11
CA ARG A 93 -9.39 -14.12 -23.75
C ARG A 93 -10.67 -13.37 -23.42
N PRO A 94 -11.80 -14.06 -23.17
CA PRO A 94 -13.01 -13.36 -22.77
C PRO A 94 -12.66 -12.55 -21.53
N ALA A 95 -13.07 -11.29 -21.51
CA ALA A 95 -12.95 -10.47 -20.31
C ALA A 95 -13.57 -11.27 -19.14
N PRO A 96 -12.90 -11.38 -17.99
CA PRO A 96 -13.44 -12.11 -16.85
C PRO A 96 -14.87 -11.65 -16.56
N MET A 97 -15.79 -12.61 -16.36
CA MET A 97 -17.21 -12.32 -16.12
C MET A 97 -17.47 -11.59 -14.78
N THR A 98 -16.44 -11.46 -13.95
CA THR A 98 -16.46 -10.72 -12.70
C THR A 98 -15.65 -9.44 -12.83
N GLY A 99 -16.30 -8.29 -12.64
CA GLY A 99 -15.64 -6.99 -12.59
C GLY A 99 -14.70 -6.91 -11.38
N GLY A 100 -13.41 -6.73 -11.63
CA GLY A 100 -12.41 -6.59 -10.58
C GLY A 100 -11.00 -6.43 -11.15
N CYS A 101 -10.11 -5.81 -10.38
CA CYS A 101 -8.71 -5.63 -10.74
C CYS A 101 -7.82 -6.10 -9.60
N ARG A 102 -6.79 -6.91 -9.90
CA ARG A 102 -5.75 -7.25 -8.93
C ARG A 102 -4.58 -6.29 -9.13
N ILE A 103 -4.29 -5.50 -8.10
CA ILE A 103 -3.18 -4.55 -8.08
C ILE A 103 -2.07 -5.15 -7.22
N GLU A 104 -0.89 -5.32 -7.81
CA GLU A 104 0.30 -5.81 -7.12
C GLU A 104 1.51 -4.99 -7.55
N GLY A 105 2.33 -4.56 -6.59
CA GLY A 105 3.51 -3.77 -6.89
C GLY A 105 4.10 -3.10 -5.66
N PHE A 106 5.04 -2.20 -5.91
CA PHE A 106 5.62 -1.33 -4.89
C PHE A 106 5.75 0.09 -5.46
N VAL A 107 5.52 1.09 -4.60
CA VAL A 107 5.67 2.49 -4.97
C VAL A 107 6.71 3.12 -4.06
N ARG A 108 7.67 3.83 -4.65
CA ARG A 108 8.67 4.60 -3.90
C ARG A 108 8.07 5.97 -3.62
N VAL A 109 7.87 6.27 -2.35
CA VAL A 109 7.33 7.55 -1.88
C VAL A 109 8.35 8.27 -1.00
N LYS A 110 8.22 9.60 -0.90
CA LYS A 110 8.96 10.38 0.10
C LYS A 110 8.45 10.01 1.49
N LYS A 111 9.32 10.02 2.51
CA LYS A 111 8.97 9.74 3.92
C LYS A 111 8.30 10.96 4.57
N VAL A 112 7.16 11.39 4.04
CA VAL A 112 6.34 12.52 4.53
C VAL A 112 4.87 12.12 4.48
N PRO A 113 3.97 12.79 5.22
CA PRO A 113 2.54 12.53 5.12
C PRO A 113 2.05 12.63 3.68
N GLY A 114 1.23 11.67 3.26
CA GLY A 114 0.76 11.58 1.87
C GLY A 114 -0.38 10.59 1.71
N SER A 115 -0.80 10.39 0.46
CA SER A 115 -1.84 9.41 0.14
C SER A 115 -1.56 8.65 -1.15
N VAL A 116 -1.96 7.38 -1.16
CA VAL A 116 -2.05 6.55 -2.37
C VAL A 116 -3.52 6.48 -2.75
N VAL A 117 -3.86 6.89 -3.98
CA VAL A 117 -5.24 6.93 -4.46
C VAL A 117 -5.39 5.95 -5.62
N ILE A 118 -6.36 5.06 -5.50
CA ILE A 118 -6.77 4.13 -6.56
C ILE A 118 -8.13 4.61 -7.07
N SER A 119 -8.16 5.02 -8.33
CA SER A 119 -9.35 5.61 -8.97
C SER A 119 -9.48 5.18 -10.43
N ALA A 120 -10.71 5.17 -10.94
CA ALA A 120 -10.96 5.07 -12.36
C ALA A 120 -10.66 6.43 -13.01
N ARG A 121 -9.57 6.52 -13.79
CA ARG A 121 -9.19 7.75 -14.50
C ARG A 121 -8.84 7.43 -15.95
N SER A 122 -9.37 8.23 -16.87
CA SER A 122 -9.08 8.17 -18.29
C SER A 122 -9.02 9.59 -18.84
N GLY A 123 -8.09 9.84 -19.76
CA GLY A 123 -7.99 11.14 -20.44
C GLY A 123 -9.00 11.34 -21.58
N SER A 124 -9.64 10.26 -22.03
CA SER A 124 -10.56 10.27 -23.19
C SER A 124 -11.95 9.71 -22.87
N HIS A 125 -12.20 9.30 -21.63
CA HIS A 125 -13.47 8.70 -21.20
C HIS A 125 -13.91 9.27 -19.86
N SER A 126 -15.19 9.66 -19.77
CA SER A 126 -15.87 9.97 -18.52
C SER A 126 -16.44 8.68 -17.93
N PHE A 127 -16.28 8.49 -16.62
CA PHE A 127 -16.89 7.37 -15.90
C PHE A 127 -18.11 7.87 -15.14
N ASP A 128 -19.19 7.11 -15.18
CA ASP A 128 -20.37 7.35 -14.34
C ASP A 128 -20.03 6.97 -12.89
N PRO A 129 -20.00 7.93 -11.94
CA PRO A 129 -19.70 7.67 -10.54
C PRO A 129 -20.61 6.62 -9.89
N SER A 130 -21.88 6.52 -10.33
CA SER A 130 -22.87 5.59 -9.77
C SER A 130 -22.57 4.13 -10.08
N GLN A 131 -21.80 3.87 -11.13
CA GLN A 131 -21.42 2.53 -11.60
C GLN A 131 -20.05 2.08 -11.06
N ILE A 132 -19.36 2.93 -10.29
CA ILE A 132 -18.02 2.62 -9.79
C ILE A 132 -18.12 1.93 -8.44
N ASN A 133 -17.71 0.66 -8.43
CA ASN A 133 -17.58 -0.11 -7.21
C ASN A 133 -16.14 -0.06 -6.68
N VAL A 134 -15.97 0.52 -5.48
CA VAL A 134 -14.68 0.62 -4.77
C VAL A 134 -14.45 -0.48 -3.74
N SER A 135 -15.32 -1.51 -3.71
CA SER A 135 -15.16 -2.67 -2.84
C SER A 135 -13.85 -3.39 -3.15
N HIS A 136 -13.09 -3.72 -2.11
CA HIS A 136 -11.79 -4.34 -2.29
C HIS A 136 -11.40 -5.25 -1.12
N TYR A 137 -10.45 -6.13 -1.40
CA TYR A 137 -9.83 -7.03 -0.43
C TYR A 137 -8.34 -6.76 -0.38
N VAL A 138 -7.82 -6.44 0.79
CA VAL A 138 -6.40 -6.17 0.97
C VAL A 138 -5.70 -7.48 1.32
N THR A 139 -4.91 -8.00 0.36
CA THR A 139 -4.08 -9.20 0.58
C THR A 139 -2.87 -8.85 1.44
N THR A 140 -2.10 -7.86 0.99
CA THR A 140 -0.91 -7.37 1.67
C THR A 140 -0.72 -5.88 1.42
N PHE A 141 -0.39 -5.14 2.46
CA PHE A 141 0.00 -3.75 2.47
C PHE A 141 1.13 -3.56 3.49
N SER A 142 2.30 -3.10 3.07
CA SER A 142 3.45 -2.99 3.97
C SER A 142 4.35 -1.83 3.60
N PHE A 143 5.08 -1.34 4.59
CA PHE A 143 6.06 -0.27 4.43
C PHE A 143 7.47 -0.81 4.62
N GLY A 144 8.42 -0.24 3.90
CA GLY A 144 9.83 -0.61 3.99
C GLY A 144 10.28 -1.58 2.90
N LYS A 145 11.45 -2.18 3.11
CA LYS A 145 12.07 -3.10 2.16
C LYS A 145 11.57 -4.52 2.43
N ARG A 146 11.31 -5.28 1.36
CA ARG A 146 11.10 -6.74 1.50
C ARG A 146 12.33 -7.37 2.15
N LEU A 147 12.10 -8.12 3.21
CA LEU A 147 13.16 -8.78 3.98
C LEU A 147 13.71 -9.98 3.21
N SER A 148 15.05 -10.10 3.17
CA SER A 148 15.70 -11.34 2.73
C SER A 148 15.47 -12.44 3.77
N SER A 149 15.46 -13.72 3.37
CA SER A 149 15.30 -14.87 4.26
C SER A 149 16.29 -14.85 5.44
N LYS A 150 17.53 -14.37 5.23
CA LYS A 150 18.54 -14.23 6.30
C LYS A 150 18.13 -13.18 7.33
N MET A 151 17.67 -12.01 6.88
CA MET A 151 17.19 -10.93 7.75
C MET A 151 15.92 -11.35 8.49
N PHE A 152 15.01 -12.07 7.82
CA PHE A 152 13.79 -12.56 8.44
C PHE A 152 14.06 -13.53 9.60
N ASN A 153 15.07 -14.40 9.48
CA ASN A 153 15.46 -15.30 10.57
C ASN A 153 16.03 -14.56 11.79
N GLU A 154 16.85 -13.52 11.58
CA GLU A 154 17.34 -12.67 12.67
C GLU A 154 16.18 -11.88 13.32
N LEU A 155 15.25 -11.35 12.51
CA LEU A 155 14.05 -10.67 13.00
C LEU A 155 13.14 -11.63 13.79
N LYS A 156 13.03 -12.89 13.36
CA LYS A 156 12.24 -13.91 14.04
C LYS A 156 12.72 -14.18 15.46
N ARG A 157 14.03 -14.02 15.73
CA ARG A 157 14.59 -14.09 17.09
C ARG A 157 14.06 -12.95 17.98
N LEU A 158 13.73 -11.81 17.38
CA LEU A 158 13.35 -10.57 18.07
C LEU A 158 11.84 -10.34 18.16
N PHE A 159 11.02 -11.10 17.43
CA PHE A 159 9.55 -11.01 17.50
C PHE A 159 8.94 -11.05 18.91
N PRO A 160 9.48 -11.79 19.92
CA PRO A 160 8.93 -11.74 21.27
C PRO A 160 9.02 -10.35 21.92
N TYR A 161 9.93 -9.49 21.46
CA TYR A 161 10.20 -8.17 22.02
C TYR A 161 9.62 -7.03 21.18
N VAL A 162 9.53 -7.23 19.87
CA VAL A 162 9.08 -6.19 18.92
C VAL A 162 7.57 -6.29 18.64
N GLY A 163 6.94 -7.42 18.97
CA GLY A 163 5.63 -7.74 18.40
C GLY A 163 5.82 -8.26 16.98
N GLY A 164 5.06 -9.29 16.58
CA GLY A 164 5.23 -9.85 15.24
C GLY A 164 4.88 -8.83 14.15
N HIS A 165 5.49 -8.98 12.97
CA HIS A 165 5.12 -8.23 11.77
C HIS A 165 3.67 -8.58 11.35
N HIS A 166 2.71 -7.78 11.81
CA HIS A 166 1.31 -7.93 11.45
C HIS A 166 0.89 -6.75 10.57
N ASP A 167 0.74 -7.03 9.28
CA ASP A 167 0.00 -6.18 8.37
C ASP A 167 -1.44 -6.07 8.90
N ARG A 168 -1.84 -4.86 9.31
CA ARG A 168 -3.15 -4.61 9.92
C ARG A 168 -4.30 -4.64 8.92
N LEU A 169 -4.00 -4.52 7.63
CA LEU A 169 -5.00 -4.56 6.56
C LEU A 169 -5.05 -5.93 5.86
N ALA A 170 -4.02 -6.77 6.01
CA ALA A 170 -3.98 -8.09 5.41
C ALA A 170 -5.20 -8.93 5.80
N GLY A 171 -5.82 -9.52 4.78
CA GLY A 171 -6.99 -10.37 4.93
C GLY A 171 -8.29 -9.64 5.20
N GLN A 172 -8.30 -8.30 5.20
CA GLN A 172 -9.52 -7.51 5.41
C GLN A 172 -10.25 -7.26 4.09
N SER A 173 -11.58 -7.37 4.12
CA SER A 173 -12.47 -7.05 3.01
C SER A 173 -13.34 -5.84 3.33
N TYR A 174 -13.39 -4.88 2.42
CA TYR A 174 -14.21 -3.68 2.51
C TYR A 174 -15.22 -3.70 1.37
N ILE A 175 -16.50 -3.93 1.70
CA ILE A 175 -17.57 -4.12 0.71
C ILE A 175 -18.56 -2.98 0.81
N VAL A 176 -18.82 -2.32 -0.31
CA VAL A 176 -19.87 -1.31 -0.48
C VAL A 176 -21.08 -1.98 -1.12
N LYS A 177 -22.22 -1.97 -0.42
CA LYS A 177 -23.49 -2.47 -0.95
C LYS A 177 -24.18 -1.34 -1.74
N HIS A 178 -24.28 -1.49 -3.05
CA HIS A 178 -25.12 -0.62 -3.88
C HIS A 178 -26.60 -0.91 -3.57
N GLY A 179 -27.22 -0.07 -2.74
CA GLY A 179 -28.65 -0.18 -2.38
C GLY A 179 -29.05 0.56 -1.12
N ASP A 180 -28.17 0.64 -0.11
CA ASP A 180 -28.48 1.29 1.17
C ASP A 180 -28.15 2.80 1.18
N VAL A 181 -27.33 3.26 0.23
CA VAL A 181 -26.97 4.67 0.09
C VAL A 181 -26.81 5.02 -1.39
N ASN A 182 -27.68 5.89 -1.92
CA ASN A 182 -27.64 6.43 -3.29
C ASN A 182 -26.46 7.40 -3.53
N ALA A 183 -25.33 7.21 -2.86
CA ALA A 183 -24.22 8.15 -2.90
C ALA A 183 -22.92 7.44 -3.25
N ASN A 184 -22.11 8.13 -4.05
CA ASN A 184 -20.76 7.79 -4.41
C ASN A 184 -19.89 7.69 -3.13
N VAL A 185 -19.72 6.47 -2.60
CA VAL A 185 -18.93 6.24 -1.38
C VAL A 185 -17.46 6.03 -1.75
N THR A 186 -16.59 6.75 -1.07
CA THR A 186 -15.14 6.56 -1.09
C THR A 186 -14.71 5.81 0.16
N ILE A 187 -13.74 4.90 0.03
CA ILE A 187 -13.17 4.17 1.17
C ILE A 187 -11.81 4.79 1.48
N GLU A 188 -11.66 5.30 2.69
CA GLU A 188 -10.42 5.93 3.14
C GLU A 188 -9.80 5.13 4.29
N HIS A 189 -8.54 4.74 4.11
CA HIS A 189 -7.73 4.07 5.12
C HIS A 189 -6.69 5.07 5.65
N TYR A 190 -6.73 5.32 6.95
CA TYR A 190 -5.78 6.16 7.66
C TYR A 190 -4.75 5.26 8.34
N LEU A 191 -3.49 5.44 7.94
CA LEU A 191 -2.37 4.59 8.34
C LEU A 191 -1.33 5.43 9.10
N GLN A 192 -1.20 5.18 10.40
CA GLN A 192 -0.15 5.81 11.20
C GLN A 192 1.07 4.90 11.25
N ILE A 193 2.18 5.31 10.64
CA ILE A 193 3.38 4.49 10.51
C ILE A 193 4.37 4.81 11.61
N VAL A 194 4.90 3.80 12.29
CA VAL A 194 5.98 3.94 13.27
C VAL A 194 7.23 3.21 12.74
N LYS A 195 8.37 3.89 12.80
CA LYS A 195 9.66 3.30 12.43
C LYS A 195 10.27 2.58 13.63
N THR A 196 10.69 1.35 13.43
CA THR A 196 11.47 0.56 14.39
C THR A 196 12.87 0.30 13.83
N GLU A 197 13.90 0.72 14.56
CA GLU A 197 15.30 0.43 14.25
C GLU A 197 15.82 -0.67 15.19
N LEU A 198 16.38 -1.73 14.60
CA LEU A 198 17.03 -2.81 15.34
C LEU A 198 18.55 -2.70 15.20
N VAL A 199 19.21 -2.50 16.34
CA VAL A 199 20.66 -2.42 16.44
C VAL A 199 21.15 -3.63 17.22
N THR A 200 21.91 -4.50 16.54
CA THR A 200 22.56 -5.66 17.16
C THR A 200 24.05 -5.38 17.33
N LEU A 201 24.57 -5.69 18.50
CA LEU A 201 25.98 -5.57 18.83
C LEU A 201 26.65 -6.92 18.57
N ARG A 202 27.27 -7.08 17.39
CA ARG A 202 28.25 -8.15 17.17
C ARG A 202 29.64 -7.55 17.09
N TYR A 203 30.49 -7.96 18.04
CA TYR A 203 31.95 -7.82 18.00
C TYR A 203 32.43 -6.40 17.62
N ALA A 204 32.24 -5.45 18.54
CA ALA A 204 32.82 -4.10 18.53
C ALA A 204 32.43 -3.14 17.37
N LYS A 205 31.50 -3.50 16.48
CA LYS A 205 30.89 -2.57 15.51
C LYS A 205 29.37 -2.54 15.71
N GLU A 206 28.82 -1.37 15.97
CA GLU A 206 27.36 -1.14 15.88
C GLU A 206 26.93 -1.39 14.43
N LEU A 207 26.33 -2.54 14.16
CA LEU A 207 25.71 -2.81 12.89
C LEU A 207 24.22 -2.44 13.02
N LYS A 208 23.80 -1.39 12.30
CA LYS A 208 22.37 -1.13 12.06
C LYS A 208 21.87 -2.16 11.07
N VAL A 209 21.20 -3.22 11.55
CA VAL A 209 20.88 -4.37 10.71
C VAL A 209 19.51 -4.25 10.05
N LEU A 210 18.56 -3.53 10.67
CA LEU A 210 17.18 -3.58 10.20
C LEU A 210 16.35 -2.34 10.51
N GLU A 211 15.70 -1.80 9.49
CA GLU A 211 14.60 -0.84 9.61
C GLU A 211 13.29 -1.57 9.31
N GLU A 212 12.41 -1.63 10.30
CA GLU A 212 11.06 -2.18 10.18
C GLU A 212 10.04 -1.06 10.35
N TYR A 213 8.88 -1.22 9.71
CA TYR A 213 7.80 -0.26 9.76
C TYR A 213 6.53 -0.98 10.19
N GLU A 214 6.04 -0.60 11.35
CA GLU A 214 4.72 -1.00 11.82
C GLU A 214 3.73 0.12 11.56
N TYR A 215 2.45 -0.20 11.48
CA TYR A 215 1.43 0.82 11.38
C TYR A 215 0.13 0.40 12.05
N THR A 216 -0.65 1.40 12.47
CA THR A 216 -2.06 1.22 12.81
C THR A 216 -2.92 1.54 11.60
N ALA A 217 -4.09 0.93 11.50
CA ALA A 217 -5.00 1.16 10.39
C ALA A 217 -6.41 1.45 10.91
N HIS A 218 -6.99 2.54 10.42
CA HIS A 218 -8.40 2.89 10.62
C HIS A 218 -9.06 3.10 9.26
N SER A 219 -10.23 2.52 9.05
CA SER A 219 -10.94 2.61 7.76
C SER A 219 -12.27 3.31 7.95
N SER A 220 -12.56 4.28 7.09
CA SER A 220 -13.78 5.06 7.10
C SER A 220 -14.44 5.07 5.73
N LEU A 221 -15.77 5.18 5.72
CA LEU A 221 -16.57 5.37 4.52
C LEU A 221 -16.99 6.83 4.45
N VAL A 222 -16.59 7.51 3.37
CA VAL A 222 -16.84 8.94 3.18
C VAL A 222 -17.64 9.17 1.91
N HIS A 223 -18.74 9.90 2.02
CA HIS A 223 -19.53 10.32 0.87
C HIS A 223 -18.77 11.40 0.09
N SER A 224 -18.62 11.21 -1.21
CA SER A 224 -18.01 12.20 -2.09
C SER A 224 -18.96 12.55 -3.22
N PHE A 225 -18.99 13.82 -3.63
CA PHE A 225 -19.71 14.23 -4.84
C PHE A 225 -18.92 13.95 -6.12
N TYR A 226 -17.65 13.58 -5.98
CA TYR A 226 -16.74 13.24 -7.08
C TYR A 226 -16.66 11.73 -7.31
N VAL A 227 -15.94 11.32 -8.37
CA VAL A 227 -15.68 9.92 -8.72
C VAL A 227 -15.23 9.13 -7.48
N PRO A 228 -15.92 8.01 -7.11
CA PRO A 228 -15.49 7.13 -6.04
C PRO A 228 -14.04 6.65 -6.18
N VAL A 229 -13.33 6.63 -5.07
CA VAL A 229 -11.92 6.22 -5.00
C VAL A 229 -11.66 5.43 -3.72
N VAL A 230 -10.59 4.63 -3.75
CA VAL A 230 -9.98 4.08 -2.55
C VAL A 230 -8.74 4.91 -2.23
N LYS A 231 -8.65 5.47 -1.02
CA LYS A 231 -7.48 6.23 -0.57
C LYS A 231 -6.81 5.57 0.61
N PHE A 232 -5.49 5.47 0.56
CA PHE A 232 -4.64 5.10 1.69
C PHE A 232 -3.86 6.32 2.12
N HIS A 233 -4.34 7.02 3.14
CA HIS A 233 -3.63 8.09 3.82
C HIS A 233 -2.57 7.48 4.70
N PHE A 234 -1.33 7.91 4.54
CA PHE A 234 -0.22 7.44 5.36
C PHE A 234 0.51 8.62 6.00
N GLU A 235 0.72 8.52 7.31
CA GLU A 235 1.37 9.55 8.10
C GLU A 235 2.51 8.92 8.91
N PRO A 236 3.78 9.21 8.55
CA PRO A 236 4.91 8.78 9.35
C PRO A 236 4.91 9.48 10.72
N SER A 237 4.99 8.69 11.78
CA SER A 237 5.13 9.19 13.14
C SER A 237 6.49 9.88 13.33
N PRO A 238 6.54 11.02 14.05
CA PRO A 238 7.80 11.63 14.47
C PRO A 238 8.54 10.78 15.51
N MET A 239 7.86 9.80 16.13
CA MET A 239 8.46 8.88 17.08
C MET A 239 9.09 7.68 16.38
N GLN A 240 10.21 7.21 16.93
CA GLN A 240 10.88 5.98 16.50
C GLN A 240 11.13 5.07 17.69
N VAL A 241 11.00 3.76 17.46
CA VAL A 241 11.34 2.73 18.45
C VAL A 241 12.76 2.25 18.13
N LEU A 242 13.66 2.36 19.10
CA LEU A 242 15.02 1.87 18.98
C LEU A 242 15.18 0.64 19.89
N VAL A 243 15.47 -0.50 19.29
CA VAL A 243 15.73 -1.75 20.02
C VAL A 243 17.21 -2.05 19.93
N THR A 244 17.87 -2.02 21.08
CA THR A 244 19.30 -2.29 21.23
C THR A 244 19.52 -3.54 22.06
N GLU A 245 20.32 -4.48 21.56
CA GLU A 245 20.74 -5.64 22.34
C GLU A 245 21.86 -5.25 23.31
N LEU A 246 21.59 -5.26 24.63
CA LEU A 246 22.61 -5.00 25.65
C LEU A 246 23.31 -6.31 26.04
N PRO A 247 24.64 -6.42 25.88
CA PRO A 247 25.38 -7.58 26.35
C PRO A 247 25.38 -7.61 27.89
N LYS A 248 25.21 -8.81 28.48
CA LYS A 248 25.40 -9.01 29.92
C LYS A 248 26.90 -9.10 30.23
N SER A 249 27.31 -8.59 31.39
CA SER A 249 28.70 -8.67 31.84
C SER A 249 29.10 -10.11 32.18
N PHE A 250 30.38 -10.45 31.98
CA PHE A 250 30.92 -11.76 32.35
C PHE A 250 30.77 -12.05 33.85
N SER A 251 30.80 -11.01 34.70
CA SER A 251 30.56 -11.15 36.13
C SER A 251 29.19 -11.76 36.43
N HIS A 252 28.15 -11.39 35.69
CA HIS A 252 26.80 -11.95 35.86
C HIS A 252 26.75 -13.46 35.54
N PHE A 253 27.60 -13.93 34.63
CA PHE A 253 27.74 -15.36 34.36
C PHE A 253 28.40 -16.08 35.53
N ILE A 254 29.52 -15.56 36.02
CA ILE A 254 30.25 -16.15 37.16
C ILE A 254 29.38 -16.20 38.41
N THR A 255 28.65 -15.12 38.73
CA THR A 255 27.74 -15.11 39.89
C THR A 255 26.66 -16.18 39.77
N ASN A 256 26.11 -16.41 38.58
CA ASN A 256 25.12 -17.47 38.36
C ASN A 256 25.74 -18.87 38.51
N VAL A 257 26.95 -19.09 37.99
CA VAL A 257 27.67 -20.37 38.15
C VAL A 257 27.95 -20.66 39.62
N CYS A 258 28.47 -19.68 40.37
CA CYS A 258 28.70 -19.81 41.80
C CYS A 258 27.40 -20.07 42.58
N ALA A 259 26.30 -19.40 42.22
CA ALA A 259 24.99 -19.64 42.84
C ALA A 259 24.48 -21.06 42.59
N ILE A 260 24.66 -21.59 41.38
CA ILE A 260 24.28 -22.98 41.04
C ILE A 260 25.15 -23.98 41.81
N ILE A 261 26.48 -23.82 41.79
CA ILE A 261 27.40 -24.73 42.50
C ILE A 261 27.13 -24.68 44.01
N GLY A 262 26.99 -23.49 44.58
CA GLY A 262 26.67 -23.30 45.99
C GLY A 262 25.31 -23.92 46.36
N GLY A 263 24.30 -23.74 45.51
CA GLY A 263 22.97 -24.34 45.69
C GLY A 263 23.00 -25.87 45.64
N VAL A 264 23.78 -26.46 44.72
CA VAL A 264 23.94 -27.92 44.66
C VAL A 264 24.64 -28.45 45.90
N PHE A 265 25.69 -27.77 46.38
CA PHE A 265 26.44 -28.19 47.56
C PHE A 265 25.61 -28.08 48.85
N THR A 266 24.80 -27.03 48.99
CA THR A 266 23.91 -26.87 50.15
C THR A 266 22.80 -27.91 50.14
N VAL A 267 22.15 -28.16 49.00
CA VAL A 267 21.11 -29.20 48.87
C VAL A 267 21.67 -30.59 49.12
N ALA A 268 22.84 -30.92 48.56
CA ALA A 268 23.51 -32.20 48.82
C ALA A 268 23.87 -32.37 50.31
N GLY A 269 24.39 -31.32 50.96
CA GLY A 269 24.71 -31.36 52.38
C GLY A 269 23.49 -31.54 53.29
N ILE A 270 22.36 -30.90 52.96
CA ILE A 270 21.10 -31.09 53.70
C ILE A 270 20.60 -32.53 53.53
N LEU A 271 20.61 -33.06 52.30
CA LEU A 271 20.18 -34.43 52.03
C LEU A 271 21.05 -35.45 52.77
N ASP A 272 22.37 -35.30 52.71
CA ASP A 272 23.30 -36.19 53.41
C ASP A 272 23.11 -36.12 54.93
N SER A 273 22.92 -34.92 55.50
CA SER A 273 22.65 -34.77 56.93
C SER A 273 21.34 -35.44 57.36
N ILE A 274 20.28 -35.37 56.54
CA ILE A 274 19.01 -36.06 56.82
C ILE A 274 19.18 -37.57 56.71
N LEU A 275 19.87 -38.07 55.68
CA LEU A 275 20.13 -39.49 55.46
C LEU A 275 20.98 -40.09 56.59
N HIS A 276 22.03 -39.38 57.01
CA HIS A 276 22.92 -39.84 58.07
C HIS A 276 22.19 -39.87 59.43
N ASN A 277 21.38 -38.86 59.74
CA ASN A 277 20.59 -38.85 60.98
C ASN A 277 19.50 -39.92 60.99
N THR A 278 18.81 -40.14 59.88
CA THR A 278 17.79 -41.21 59.77
C THR A 278 18.41 -42.59 59.92
N LEU A 279 19.54 -42.88 59.26
CA LEU A 279 20.28 -44.14 59.43
C LEU A 279 20.78 -44.35 60.87
N ARG A 280 21.24 -43.29 61.55
CA ARG A 280 21.64 -43.36 62.96
C ARG A 280 20.45 -43.62 63.89
N LEU A 281 19.30 -43.00 63.63
CA LEU A 281 18.07 -43.25 64.38
C LEU A 281 17.57 -44.69 64.19
N VAL A 282 17.54 -45.19 62.95
CA VAL A 282 17.18 -46.58 62.66
C VAL A 282 18.11 -47.56 63.37
N LYS A 283 19.44 -47.34 63.31
CA LYS A 283 20.39 -48.17 64.06
C LYS A 283 20.20 -48.10 65.57
N LYS A 284 19.84 -46.94 66.13
CA LYS A 284 19.54 -46.81 67.57
C LYS A 284 18.27 -47.58 67.96
N VAL A 285 17.24 -47.56 67.09
CA VAL A 285 16.00 -48.33 67.28
C VAL A 285 16.25 -49.84 67.16
N GLU A 286 17.06 -50.29 66.19
CA GLU A 286 17.42 -51.72 66.06
C GLU A 286 18.23 -52.26 67.25
N LEU A 287 19.05 -51.42 67.89
CA LEU A 287 19.86 -51.80 69.06
C LEU A 287 19.10 -51.74 70.39
N GLY A 288 17.79 -51.49 70.37
CA GLY A 288 16.90 -51.59 71.55
C GLY A 288 17.25 -50.63 72.69
N LYS A 289 17.85 -49.48 72.37
CA LYS A 289 18.21 -48.47 73.37
C LYS A 289 17.21 -47.32 73.24
N ASP A 290 16.28 -47.25 74.19
CA ASP A 290 15.19 -46.26 74.22
C ASP A 290 15.70 -44.82 74.08
N ILE A 291 14.82 -44.01 73.49
CA ILE A 291 14.95 -42.60 73.05
C ILE A 291 15.72 -41.72 74.04
#